data_AF-L9K197-F1
#
_entry.id   AF-L9K197-F1
#
_cell.length_a   1.000
_cell.length_b   1.000
_cell.length_c   1.000
_cell.angle_alpha   90.00
_cell.angle_beta   90.00
_cell.angle_gamma   90.00
#
_symmetry.space_group_name_H-M   'P 1'
#
loop_
_entity.id
_entity.type
_entity.pdbx_description
1 polymer ?
#
loop_
_entity_poly.entity_id
_entity_poly.type
_entity_poly.pdbx_seq_one_letter_code
_entity_poly.pdbx_strand_id
1 'polypeptide(L)'
;MQPPPPGPLSDCLRDWEDLQHDFQGIQETHRLYRLKLEELTKLQNNCTSSITRQKKRLQELALVLKKCKPSLPSEAKEAAQELENQMKERQGLFFDMEAYLPKKNGFAYKDEYEKFKLYITIILILISFTCRFLLNSRVTDAAFNFLLVWYYCTLTIRESILINNGSRPDGPMYQKFRNQFLSFSMYQKGFQSWMWRGLTFLLPFLFFGHFWQLFNALTLFNLARDPQCKEWQVLMCGFPFLLLFLGNFFTTLRVVHQKLHSQQHRSKKE
;
A
#
# COMPACT_ATOMS: atom_id res chain seq x y z
N MET A 1 -20.62 -27.03 59.74
CA MET A 1 -20.79 -25.75 59.01
C MET A 1 -19.66 -25.67 58.00
N GLN A 2 -19.96 -25.76 56.70
CA GLN A 2 -18.99 -25.44 55.66
C GLN A 2 -18.75 -23.92 55.67
N PRO A 3 -17.51 -23.45 55.46
CA PRO A 3 -17.24 -22.03 55.33
C PRO A 3 -18.03 -21.47 54.13
N PRO A 4 -18.54 -20.23 54.22
CA PRO A 4 -19.26 -19.62 53.11
C PRO A 4 -18.34 -19.55 51.87
N PRO A 5 -18.89 -19.75 50.66
CA PRO A 5 -18.10 -19.70 49.43
C PRO A 5 -17.44 -18.31 49.31
N PRO A 6 -16.20 -18.24 48.78
CA PRO A 6 -15.52 -16.97 48.56
C PRO A 6 -16.41 -16.05 47.70
N GLY A 7 -16.53 -14.80 48.12
CA GLY A 7 -17.37 -13.82 47.43
C GLY A 7 -16.68 -13.27 46.17
N PRO A 8 -17.43 -12.61 45.27
CA PRO A 8 -16.89 -12.09 44.01
C PRO A 8 -15.68 -11.14 44.17
N LEU A 9 -15.58 -10.47 45.32
CA LEU A 9 -14.48 -9.56 45.64
C LEU A 9 -13.19 -10.31 46.03
N SER A 10 -13.28 -11.45 46.71
CA SER A 10 -12.09 -12.21 47.09
C SER A 10 -11.46 -12.91 45.90
N ASP A 11 -12.27 -13.31 44.91
CA ASP A 11 -11.78 -13.88 43.66
C ASP A 11 -11.08 -12.79 42.83
N CYS A 12 -11.67 -11.59 42.74
CA CYS A 12 -11.07 -10.44 42.07
C CYS A 12 -9.73 -10.00 42.69
N LEU A 13 -9.60 -10.02 44.03
CA LEU A 13 -8.34 -9.71 44.70
C LEU A 13 -7.25 -10.74 44.43
N ARG A 14 -7.62 -12.02 44.35
CA ARG A 14 -6.67 -13.10 44.00
C ARG A 14 -6.20 -12.96 42.55
N ASP A 15 -7.13 -12.72 41.62
CA ASP A 15 -6.79 -12.49 40.21
C ASP A 15 -5.88 -11.27 40.03
N TRP A 16 -6.07 -10.22 40.84
CA TRP A 16 -5.21 -9.04 40.84
C TRP A 16 -3.79 -9.33 41.36
N GLU A 17 -3.67 -10.10 42.45
CA GLU A 17 -2.37 -10.51 42.98
C GLU A 17 -1.58 -11.38 41.98
N ASP A 18 -2.26 -12.32 41.33
CA ASP A 18 -1.68 -13.16 40.28
C ASP A 18 -1.22 -12.30 39.08
N LEU A 19 -2.06 -11.36 38.62
CA LEU A 19 -1.69 -10.44 37.54
C LEU A 19 -0.50 -9.54 37.92
N GLN A 20 -0.42 -9.13 39.17
CA GLN A 20 0.67 -8.27 39.65
C GLN A 20 1.99 -9.03 39.74
N HIS A 21 1.96 -10.32 40.08
CA HIS A 21 3.14 -11.20 40.02
C HIS A 21 3.61 -11.41 38.57
N ASP A 22 2.69 -11.69 37.64
CA ASP A 22 3.00 -11.84 36.22
C ASP A 22 3.61 -10.57 35.61
N PHE A 23 3.08 -9.40 36.00
CA PHE A 23 3.61 -8.12 35.57
C PHE A 23 5.05 -7.91 36.01
N GLN A 24 5.40 -8.28 37.24
CA GLN A 24 6.79 -8.22 37.72
C GLN A 24 7.72 -9.14 36.93
N GLY A 25 7.26 -10.35 36.59
CA GLY A 25 8.01 -11.28 35.72
C GLY A 25 8.27 -10.70 34.32
N ILE A 26 7.28 -10.02 33.74
CA ILE A 26 7.42 -9.34 32.44
C ILE A 26 8.41 -8.18 32.53
N GLN A 27 8.38 -7.39 33.60
CA GLN A 27 9.31 -6.28 33.78
C GLN A 27 10.78 -6.76 33.84
N GLU A 28 11.06 -7.85 34.55
CA GLU A 28 12.41 -8.40 34.61
C GLU A 28 12.85 -9.01 33.27
N THR A 29 11.95 -9.73 32.59
CA THR A 29 12.21 -10.27 31.24
C THR A 29 12.52 -9.14 30.25
N HIS A 30 11.78 -8.04 30.30
CA HIS A 30 12.02 -6.87 29.46
C HIS A 30 13.37 -6.18 29.80
N ARG A 31 13.74 -6.10 31.08
CA ARG A 31 15.04 -5.59 31.50
C ARG A 31 16.18 -6.44 30.94
N LEU A 32 16.09 -7.77 31.06
CA LEU A 32 17.08 -8.69 30.52
C LEU A 32 17.18 -8.60 28.99
N TYR A 33 16.03 -8.51 28.31
CA TYR A 33 15.96 -8.29 26.87
C TYR A 33 16.71 -7.01 26.46
N ARG A 34 16.49 -5.89 27.17
CA ARG A 34 17.19 -4.63 26.87
C ARG A 34 18.70 -4.74 27.00
N LEU A 35 19.19 -5.38 28.07
CA LEU A 35 20.63 -5.59 28.26
C LEU A 35 21.23 -6.44 27.14
N LYS A 36 20.56 -7.53 26.76
CA LYS A 36 21.00 -8.39 25.64
C LYS A 36 20.98 -7.65 24.31
N LEU A 37 20.00 -6.78 24.09
CA LEU A 37 19.92 -5.95 22.90
C LEU A 37 21.10 -4.95 22.82
N GLU A 38 21.51 -4.36 23.94
CA GLU A 38 22.66 -3.46 24.01
C GLU A 38 23.98 -4.20 23.72
N GLU A 39 24.18 -5.39 24.31
CA GLU A 39 25.33 -6.26 24.03
C GLU A 39 25.41 -6.64 22.55
N LEU A 40 24.27 -7.06 21.99
CA LEU A 40 24.15 -7.45 20.59
C LEU A 40 24.42 -6.28 19.64
N THR A 41 23.90 -5.09 19.95
CA THR A 41 24.15 -3.86 19.18
C THR A 41 25.64 -3.50 19.16
N LYS A 42 26.33 -3.63 20.31
CA LYS A 42 27.77 -3.37 20.40
C LYS A 42 28.56 -4.34 19.53
N LEU A 43 28.24 -5.63 19.57
CA LEU A 43 28.86 -6.65 18.72
C LEU A 43 28.62 -6.35 17.23
N GLN A 44 27.38 -6.03 16.85
CA GLN A 44 27.03 -5.67 15.48
C GLN A 44 27.86 -4.49 14.95
N ASN A 45 28.01 -3.43 15.76
CA ASN A 45 28.81 -2.25 15.38
C ASN A 45 30.29 -2.59 15.18
N ASN A 46 30.84 -3.42 16.07
CA ASN A 46 32.23 -3.87 16.00
C ASN A 46 32.50 -4.74 14.76
N CYS A 47 31.62 -5.70 14.47
CA CYS A 47 31.68 -6.53 13.28
C CYS A 47 31.56 -5.69 12.01
N THR A 48 30.55 -4.81 11.93
CA THR A 48 30.32 -3.94 10.77
C THR A 48 31.53 -3.06 10.47
N SER A 49 32.09 -2.42 11.51
CA SER A 49 33.26 -1.54 11.36
C SER A 49 34.51 -2.31 10.94
N SER A 50 34.71 -3.51 11.49
CA SER A 50 35.86 -4.36 11.16
C SER A 50 35.79 -4.94 9.75
N ILE A 51 34.61 -5.39 9.31
CA ILE A 51 34.37 -5.88 7.95
C ILE A 51 34.59 -4.73 6.95
N THR A 52 34.06 -3.53 7.23
CA THR A 52 34.25 -2.36 6.37
C THR A 52 35.74 -2.02 6.19
N ARG A 53 36.50 -2.02 7.30
CA ARG A 53 37.96 -1.76 7.29
C ARG A 53 38.72 -2.82 6.49
N GLN A 54 38.39 -4.10 6.69
CA GLN A 54 39.02 -5.21 5.97
C GLN A 54 38.71 -5.16 4.48
N LYS A 55 37.45 -4.96 4.09
CA LYS A 55 37.04 -4.83 2.67
C LYS A 55 37.78 -3.69 1.97
N LYS A 56 37.93 -2.53 2.63
CA LYS A 56 38.70 -1.40 2.08
C LYS A 56 40.15 -1.78 1.80
N ARG A 57 40.85 -2.37 2.78
CA ARG A 57 42.24 -2.82 2.62
C ARG A 57 42.37 -3.89 1.54
N LEU A 58 41.41 -4.80 1.46
CA LEU A 58 41.41 -5.86 0.45
C LEU A 58 41.25 -5.30 -0.97
N GLN A 59 40.41 -4.26 -1.15
CA GLN A 59 40.27 -3.55 -2.41
C GLN A 59 41.56 -2.81 -2.81
N GLU A 60 42.22 -2.15 -1.85
CA GLU A 60 43.51 -1.48 -2.06
C GLU A 60 44.59 -2.50 -2.49
N LEU A 61 44.69 -3.63 -1.78
CA LEU A 61 45.60 -4.72 -2.13
C LEU A 61 45.30 -5.31 -3.52
N ALA A 62 44.02 -5.46 -3.89
CA ALA A 62 43.63 -6.01 -5.19
C ALA A 62 44.06 -5.09 -6.33
N LEU A 63 43.96 -3.77 -6.11
CA LEU A 63 44.40 -2.76 -7.06
C LEU A 63 45.92 -2.78 -7.24
N VAL A 64 46.68 -2.90 -6.15
CA VAL A 64 48.15 -3.01 -6.20
C VAL A 64 48.57 -4.31 -6.90
N LEU A 65 47.97 -5.44 -6.53
CA LEU A 65 48.23 -6.74 -7.15
C LEU A 65 47.98 -6.72 -8.67
N LYS A 66 46.86 -6.11 -9.09
CA LYS A 66 46.51 -5.95 -10.52
C LYS A 66 47.54 -5.12 -11.29
N LYS A 67 48.14 -4.10 -10.67
CA LYS A 67 49.20 -3.28 -11.28
C LYS A 67 50.54 -4.01 -11.37
N CYS A 68 50.87 -4.86 -10.39
CA CYS A 68 52.13 -5.60 -10.37
C CYS A 68 52.11 -6.87 -11.22
N LYS A 69 50.95 -7.51 -11.39
CA LYS A 69 50.76 -8.79 -12.13
C LYS A 69 51.47 -8.88 -13.51
N PRO A 70 51.48 -7.83 -14.36
CA PRO A 70 52.09 -7.89 -15.69
C PRO A 70 53.63 -7.96 -15.67
N SER A 71 54.27 -7.42 -14.64
CA SER A 71 55.73 -7.26 -14.54
C SER A 71 56.42 -8.33 -13.70
N LEU A 72 55.67 -9.32 -13.18
CA LEU A 72 56.21 -10.39 -12.33
C LEU A 72 56.82 -11.56 -13.15
N PRO A 73 57.92 -12.18 -12.67
CA PRO A 73 58.46 -13.42 -13.21
C PRO A 73 57.51 -14.62 -12.99
N SER A 74 57.72 -15.73 -13.72
CA SER A 74 56.78 -16.85 -13.81
C SER A 74 56.42 -17.50 -12.46
N GLU A 75 57.38 -17.71 -11.56
CA GLU A 75 57.13 -18.25 -10.20
C GLU A 75 56.32 -17.27 -9.32
N ALA A 76 56.58 -15.97 -9.46
CA ALA A 76 55.87 -14.96 -8.69
C ALA A 76 54.43 -14.72 -9.20
N LYS A 77 54.12 -15.14 -10.44
CA LYS A 77 52.75 -15.15 -10.97
C LYS A 77 51.88 -16.21 -10.30
N GLU A 78 52.43 -17.37 -9.94
CA GLU A 78 51.70 -18.41 -9.21
C GLU A 78 51.36 -17.92 -7.79
N ALA A 79 52.32 -17.33 -7.07
CA ALA A 79 52.08 -16.73 -5.76
C ALA A 79 51.05 -15.59 -5.81
N ALA A 80 51.07 -14.77 -6.86
CA ALA A 80 50.07 -13.72 -7.08
C ALA A 80 48.67 -14.28 -7.37
N GLN A 81 48.58 -15.40 -8.08
CA GLN A 81 47.33 -16.10 -8.36
C GLN A 81 46.74 -16.71 -7.08
N GLU A 82 47.57 -17.34 -6.24
CA GLU A 82 47.16 -17.88 -4.95
C GLU A 82 46.65 -16.78 -4.00
N LEU A 83 47.36 -15.64 -3.94
CA LEU A 83 46.91 -14.49 -3.18
C LEU A 83 45.54 -13.98 -3.68
N GLU A 84 45.32 -13.94 -5.00
CA GLU A 84 44.04 -13.53 -5.58
C GLU A 84 42.89 -14.50 -5.18
N ASN A 85 43.16 -15.80 -5.14
CA ASN A 85 42.19 -16.80 -4.69
C ASN A 85 41.82 -16.62 -3.22
N GLN A 86 42.81 -16.44 -2.33
CA GLN A 86 42.58 -16.17 -0.91
C GLN A 86 41.81 -14.86 -0.70
N MET A 87 42.04 -13.85 -1.54
CA MET A 87 41.28 -12.60 -1.49
C MET A 87 39.82 -12.82 -1.89
N LYS A 88 39.53 -13.63 -2.92
CA LYS A 88 38.16 -13.97 -3.33
C LYS A 88 37.43 -14.80 -2.26
N GLU A 89 38.11 -15.78 -1.67
CA GLU A 89 37.55 -16.58 -0.57
C GLU A 89 37.18 -15.70 0.63
N ARG A 90 38.08 -14.79 1.05
CA ARG A 90 37.80 -13.82 2.11
C ARG A 90 36.63 -12.88 1.77
N GLN A 91 36.47 -12.49 0.51
CA GLN A 91 35.29 -11.71 0.07
C GLN A 91 33.99 -12.49 0.22
N GLY A 92 34.00 -13.79 -0.11
CA GLY A 92 32.85 -14.69 0.10
C GLY A 92 32.49 -14.79 1.58
N LEU A 93 33.48 -15.03 2.46
CA LEU A 93 33.27 -15.07 3.91
C LEU A 93 32.70 -13.76 4.47
N PHE A 94 33.16 -12.60 3.98
CA PHE A 94 32.59 -11.32 4.39
C PHE A 94 31.13 -11.15 3.95
N PHE A 95 30.77 -11.64 2.76
CA PHE A 95 29.39 -11.62 2.29
C PHE A 95 28.48 -12.45 3.20
N ASP A 96 28.92 -13.66 3.59
CA ASP A 96 28.18 -14.51 4.51
C ASP A 96 28.04 -13.86 5.89
N MET A 97 29.12 -13.28 6.43
CA MET A 97 29.08 -12.55 7.71
C MET A 97 28.14 -11.33 7.67
N GLU A 98 28.13 -10.58 6.57
CA GLU A 98 27.23 -9.43 6.38
C GLU A 98 25.75 -9.84 6.27
N ALA A 99 25.45 -11.09 5.88
CA ALA A 99 24.08 -11.60 5.82
C ALA A 99 23.40 -11.68 7.20
N TYR A 100 24.19 -11.92 8.25
CA TYR A 100 23.72 -11.97 9.65
C TYR A 100 23.75 -10.62 10.37
N LEU A 101 24.35 -9.60 9.75
CA LEU A 101 24.39 -8.24 10.29
C LEU A 101 23.16 -7.44 9.87
N PRO A 102 22.73 -6.46 10.69
CA PRO A 102 21.58 -5.62 10.36
C PRO A 102 21.88 -4.86 9.06
N LYS A 103 21.09 -5.11 8.02
CA LYS A 103 21.27 -4.50 6.70
C LYS A 103 20.97 -3.00 6.79
N LYS A 104 22.01 -2.16 6.63
CA LYS A 104 21.86 -0.69 6.44
C LYS A 104 20.88 -0.31 5.32
N ASN A 105 20.66 -1.21 4.36
CA ASN A 105 19.80 -1.00 3.19
C ASN A 105 18.34 -0.68 3.54
N GLY A 106 17.86 -1.11 4.73
CA GLY A 106 16.51 -0.77 5.20
C GLY A 106 16.32 0.72 5.47
N PHE A 107 17.36 1.44 5.89
CA PHE A 107 17.31 2.87 6.19
C PHE A 107 17.42 3.74 4.93
N ALA A 108 18.28 3.37 3.97
CA ALA A 108 18.39 4.09 2.70
C ALA A 108 17.10 4.01 1.88
N TYR A 109 16.51 2.81 1.79
CA TYR A 109 15.22 2.63 1.13
C TYR A 109 14.07 3.35 1.87
N LYS A 110 14.14 3.41 3.20
CA LYS A 110 13.18 4.19 4.03
C LYS A 110 13.30 5.69 3.78
N ASP A 111 14.51 6.24 3.68
CA ASP A 111 14.73 7.66 3.36
C ASP A 111 14.25 8.01 1.95
N GLU A 112 14.53 7.16 0.96
CA GLU A 112 13.99 7.33 -0.40
C GLU A 112 12.46 7.20 -0.46
N TYR A 113 11.88 6.29 0.32
CA TYR A 113 10.42 6.13 0.45
C TYR A 113 9.76 7.37 1.08
N GLU A 114 10.33 7.94 2.15
CA GLU A 114 9.80 9.15 2.77
C GLU A 114 9.95 10.39 1.86
N LYS A 115 11.07 10.52 1.13
CA LYS A 115 11.23 11.58 0.11
C LYS A 115 10.21 11.45 -1.03
N PHE A 116 9.97 10.22 -1.51
CA PHE A 116 8.96 9.94 -2.53
C PHE A 116 7.55 10.33 -2.05
N LYS A 117 7.20 9.97 -0.81
CA LYS A 117 5.93 10.32 -0.17
C LYS A 117 5.74 11.83 -0.11
N LEU A 118 6.76 12.57 0.33
CA LEU A 118 6.73 14.03 0.41
C LEU A 118 6.54 14.68 -0.97
N TYR A 119 7.34 14.29 -1.96
CA TYR A 119 7.30 14.87 -3.31
C TYR A 119 5.93 14.70 -3.98
N ILE A 120 5.37 13.48 -3.95
CA ILE A 120 4.05 13.23 -4.55
C ILE A 120 2.94 13.93 -3.76
N THR A 121 3.04 14.02 -2.43
CA THR A 121 2.05 14.74 -1.61
C THR A 121 2.02 16.23 -1.96
N ILE A 122 3.19 16.86 -2.14
CA ILE A 122 3.28 18.26 -2.58
C ILE A 122 2.65 18.44 -3.97
N ILE A 123 2.94 17.54 -4.92
CA ILE A 123 2.32 17.56 -6.25
C ILE A 123 0.80 17.42 -6.18
N LEU A 124 0.29 16.51 -5.35
CA LEU A 124 -1.14 16.30 -5.18
C LEU A 124 -1.84 17.53 -4.60
N ILE A 125 -1.21 18.22 -3.65
CA ILE A 125 -1.73 19.48 -3.07
C ILE A 125 -1.80 20.57 -4.15
N LEU A 126 -0.73 20.74 -4.93
CA LEU A 126 -0.67 21.73 -6.01
C LEU A 126 -1.73 21.45 -7.07
N ILE A 127 -1.84 20.20 -7.53
CA ILE A 127 -2.86 19.79 -8.50
C ILE A 127 -4.27 19.97 -7.93
N SER A 128 -4.51 19.62 -6.66
CA SER A 128 -5.82 19.84 -6.02
C SER A 128 -6.22 21.31 -6.02
N PHE A 129 -5.26 22.19 -5.71
CA PHE A 129 -5.47 23.64 -5.73
C PHE A 129 -5.76 24.14 -7.15
N THR A 130 -5.00 23.69 -8.15
CA THR A 130 -5.23 24.03 -9.56
C THR A 130 -6.57 23.50 -10.09
N CYS A 131 -6.97 22.27 -9.75
CA CYS A 131 -8.27 21.71 -10.14
C CYS A 131 -9.42 22.53 -9.53
N ARG A 132 -9.27 22.99 -8.28
CA ARG A 132 -10.28 23.77 -7.58
C ARG A 132 -10.44 25.19 -8.11
N PHE A 133 -9.35 25.85 -8.52
CA PHE A 133 -9.35 27.28 -8.85
C PHE A 133 -9.23 27.59 -10.35
N LEU A 134 -8.65 26.70 -11.17
CA LEU A 134 -8.28 27.02 -12.57
C LEU A 134 -8.97 26.14 -13.63
N LEU A 135 -9.35 24.90 -13.31
CA LEU A 135 -9.86 23.94 -14.30
C LEU A 135 -11.04 23.12 -13.75
N ASN A 136 -12.25 23.64 -13.86
CA ASN A 136 -13.48 22.95 -13.43
C ASN A 136 -13.98 21.96 -14.50
N SER A 137 -13.19 20.91 -14.79
CA SER A 137 -13.52 19.89 -15.78
C SER A 137 -13.58 18.50 -15.15
N ARG A 138 -14.65 17.75 -15.48
CA ARG A 138 -14.85 16.36 -15.04
C ARG A 138 -13.70 15.43 -15.43
N VAL A 139 -12.96 15.77 -16.49
CA VAL A 139 -11.79 15.00 -16.95
C VAL A 139 -10.60 15.22 -16.01
N THR A 140 -10.40 16.45 -15.54
CA THR A 140 -9.35 16.80 -14.58
C THR A 140 -9.60 16.12 -13.23
N ASP A 141 -10.85 16.11 -12.77
CA ASP A 141 -11.24 15.38 -11.56
C ASP A 141 -11.00 13.86 -11.69
N ALA A 142 -11.37 13.26 -12.82
CA ALA A 142 -11.14 11.85 -13.06
C ALA A 142 -9.64 11.49 -13.12
N ALA A 143 -8.84 12.32 -13.79
CA ALA A 143 -7.38 12.15 -13.85
C ALA A 143 -6.72 12.29 -12.47
N PHE A 144 -7.17 13.24 -11.65
CA PHE A 144 -6.71 13.41 -10.28
C PHE A 144 -7.06 12.20 -9.39
N ASN A 145 -8.29 11.68 -9.51
CA ASN A 145 -8.70 10.47 -8.80
C ASN A 145 -7.88 9.24 -9.23
N PHE A 146 -7.57 9.10 -10.52
CA PHE A 146 -6.69 8.03 -11.00
C PHE A 146 -5.26 8.16 -10.44
N LEU A 147 -4.71 9.38 -10.40
CA LEU A 147 -3.39 9.67 -9.83
C LEU A 147 -3.32 9.34 -8.33
N LEU A 148 -4.37 9.66 -7.57
CA LEU A 148 -4.49 9.28 -6.15
C LEU A 148 -4.46 7.76 -5.98
N VAL A 149 -5.30 7.04 -6.74
CA VAL A 149 -5.33 5.56 -6.68
C VAL A 149 -3.97 4.96 -7.02
N TRP A 150 -3.30 5.46 -8.06
CA TRP A 150 -1.96 5.02 -8.46
C TRP A 150 -0.91 5.25 -7.35
N TYR A 151 -0.91 6.45 -6.76
CA TYR A 151 0.02 6.80 -5.68
C TYR A 151 -0.14 5.87 -4.47
N TYR A 152 -1.38 5.66 -4.02
CA TYR A 152 -1.66 4.82 -2.86
C TYR A 152 -1.39 3.33 -3.11
N CYS A 153 -1.63 2.83 -4.33
CA CYS A 153 -1.22 1.48 -4.74
C CYS A 153 0.31 1.32 -4.67
N THR A 154 1.05 2.32 -5.15
CA THR A 154 2.53 2.30 -5.14
C THR A 154 3.08 2.36 -3.72
N LEU A 155 2.49 3.18 -2.84
CA LEU A 155 2.84 3.22 -1.42
C LEU A 155 2.64 1.86 -0.77
N THR A 156 1.49 1.21 -1.00
CA THR A 156 1.18 -0.10 -0.41
C THR A 156 2.22 -1.15 -0.79
N ILE A 157 2.67 -1.17 -2.05
CA ILE A 157 3.70 -2.10 -2.52
C ILE A 157 5.05 -1.78 -1.86
N ARG A 158 5.49 -0.52 -1.89
CA ARG A 158 6.78 -0.12 -1.28
C ARG A 158 6.80 -0.35 0.24
N GLU A 159 5.66 -0.19 0.89
CA GLU A 159 5.47 -0.40 2.32
C GLU A 159 5.45 -1.90 2.68
N SER A 160 4.86 -2.75 1.84
CA SER A 160 4.98 -4.20 1.99
C SER A 160 6.43 -4.68 1.85
N ILE A 161 7.22 -4.06 0.96
CA ILE A 161 8.65 -4.32 0.80
C ILE A 161 9.43 -3.82 2.02
N LEU A 162 9.09 -2.65 2.57
CA LEU A 162 9.72 -2.09 3.77
C LEU A 162 9.51 -2.98 5.00
N ILE A 163 8.29 -3.46 5.20
CA ILE A 163 7.89 -4.35 6.30
C ILE A 163 8.59 -5.72 6.17
N ASN A 164 8.62 -6.29 4.95
CA ASN A 164 9.27 -7.57 4.70
C ASN A 164 10.82 -7.51 4.84
N ASN A 165 11.41 -6.31 4.75
CA ASN A 165 12.83 -6.06 4.99
C ASN A 165 13.15 -5.62 6.45
N GLY A 166 12.19 -5.73 7.37
CA GLY A 166 12.41 -5.48 8.80
C GLY A 166 12.28 -4.02 9.25
N SER A 167 11.94 -3.09 8.36
CA SER A 167 11.65 -1.70 8.70
C SER A 167 10.19 -1.56 9.12
N ARG A 168 9.88 -1.77 10.40
CA ARG A 168 8.54 -1.54 10.95
C ARG A 168 8.29 -0.03 11.09
N PRO A 169 7.26 0.56 10.46
CA PRO A 169 6.79 1.88 10.81
C PRO A 169 6.03 1.79 12.14
N ASP A 170 6.72 2.09 13.25
CA ASP A 170 6.13 2.10 14.57
C ASP A 170 5.23 3.33 14.76
N GLY A 171 3.95 3.09 15.04
CA GLY A 171 2.99 4.16 15.30
C GLY A 171 1.54 3.64 15.40
N PRO A 172 0.85 3.83 16.54
CA PRO A 172 -0.57 3.48 16.69
C PRO A 172 -1.46 4.20 15.67
N MET A 173 -1.11 5.44 15.32
CA MET A 173 -1.82 6.25 14.33
C MET A 173 -1.64 5.71 12.91
N TYR A 174 -0.44 5.25 12.59
CA TYR A 174 -0.12 4.65 11.31
C TYR A 174 -0.84 3.30 11.12
N GLN A 175 -0.91 2.47 12.17
CA GLN A 175 -1.71 1.23 12.11
C GLN A 175 -3.21 1.51 11.95
N LYS A 176 -3.76 2.52 12.63
CA LYS A 176 -5.16 2.95 12.44
C LYS A 176 -5.41 3.41 11.01
N PHE A 177 -4.51 4.24 10.45
CA PHE A 177 -4.61 4.70 9.07
C PHE A 177 -4.50 3.55 8.07
N ARG A 178 -3.55 2.62 8.25
CA ARG A 178 -3.39 1.42 7.43
C ARG A 178 -4.63 0.52 7.49
N ASN A 179 -5.22 0.30 8.66
CA ASN A 179 -6.41 -0.54 8.79
C ASN A 179 -7.64 0.14 8.17
N GLN A 180 -7.78 1.46 8.31
CA GLN A 180 -8.86 2.22 7.68
C GLN A 180 -8.72 2.26 6.15
N PHE A 181 -7.47 2.31 5.66
CA PHE A 181 -7.14 2.22 4.25
C PHE A 181 -7.26 0.80 3.68
N LEU A 182 -6.90 -0.25 4.45
CA LEU A 182 -7.16 -1.64 4.06
C LEU A 182 -8.67 -1.89 3.98
N SER A 183 -9.45 -1.38 4.92
CA SER A 183 -10.92 -1.44 4.85
C SER A 183 -11.46 -0.68 3.64
N PHE A 184 -10.94 0.51 3.31
CA PHE A 184 -11.34 1.26 2.13
C PHE A 184 -10.92 0.58 0.81
N SER A 185 -9.73 -0.02 0.74
CA SER A 185 -9.22 -0.72 -0.44
C SER A 185 -9.82 -2.12 -0.60
N MET A 186 -10.17 -2.81 0.49
CA MET A 186 -11.01 -4.01 0.47
C MET A 186 -12.45 -3.68 0.12
N TYR A 187 -12.96 -2.51 0.52
CA TYR A 187 -14.25 -2.00 0.07
C TYR A 187 -14.21 -1.70 -1.43
N GLN A 188 -13.17 -1.03 -1.95
CA GLN A 188 -13.01 -0.79 -3.39
C GLN A 188 -12.75 -2.07 -4.20
N LYS A 189 -11.91 -3.00 -3.72
CA LYS A 189 -11.69 -4.31 -4.34
C LYS A 189 -12.91 -5.20 -4.24
N GLY A 190 -13.68 -5.11 -3.16
CA GLY A 190 -14.99 -5.72 -2.98
C GLY A 190 -16.00 -5.13 -3.94
N PHE A 191 -16.02 -3.81 -4.13
CA PHE A 191 -16.86 -3.09 -5.07
C PHE A 191 -16.50 -3.43 -6.52
N GLN A 192 -15.20 -3.55 -6.86
CA GLN A 192 -14.71 -4.04 -8.15
C GLN A 192 -15.03 -5.53 -8.39
N SER A 193 -14.79 -6.40 -7.39
CA SER A 193 -15.12 -7.83 -7.47
C SER A 193 -16.63 -8.09 -7.56
N TRP A 194 -17.44 -7.21 -6.99
CA TRP A 194 -18.91 -7.25 -7.04
C TRP A 194 -19.44 -6.73 -8.38
N MET A 195 -18.84 -5.65 -8.88
CA MET A 195 -19.11 -5.12 -10.23
C MET A 195 -18.77 -6.13 -11.34
N TRP A 196 -17.74 -6.96 -11.15
CA TRP A 196 -17.36 -8.04 -12.07
C TRP A 196 -18.25 -9.29 -11.99
N ARG A 197 -19.08 -9.45 -10.94
CA ARG A 197 -19.94 -10.64 -10.75
C ARG A 197 -21.42 -10.43 -11.04
N GLY A 198 -21.89 -9.24 -11.40
CA GLY A 198 -23.31 -9.11 -11.74
C GLY A 198 -23.75 -7.77 -12.32
N LEU A 199 -23.62 -7.61 -13.65
CA LEU A 199 -24.41 -6.63 -14.41
C LEU A 199 -25.92 -6.71 -14.07
N THR A 200 -26.39 -7.89 -13.62
CA THR A 200 -27.78 -8.16 -13.20
C THR A 200 -28.17 -7.45 -11.90
N PHE A 201 -27.25 -7.22 -10.95
CA PHE A 201 -27.54 -6.49 -9.71
C PHE A 201 -27.43 -4.97 -9.90
N LEU A 202 -26.57 -4.51 -10.81
CA LEU A 202 -26.46 -3.09 -11.14
C LEU A 202 -27.65 -2.60 -11.98
N LEU A 203 -28.27 -3.50 -12.75
CA LEU A 203 -29.36 -3.19 -13.67
C LEU A 203 -30.54 -2.46 -13.00
N PRO A 204 -31.10 -2.92 -11.86
CA PRO A 204 -32.22 -2.25 -11.20
C PRO A 204 -31.87 -0.82 -10.76
N PHE A 205 -30.66 -0.59 -10.24
CA PHE A 205 -30.21 0.75 -9.85
C PHE A 205 -29.95 1.65 -11.06
N LEU A 206 -29.45 1.08 -12.15
CA LEU A 206 -29.21 1.79 -13.41
C LEU A 206 -30.54 2.19 -14.08
N PHE A 207 -31.51 1.27 -14.13
CA PHE A 207 -32.88 1.57 -14.58
C PHE A 207 -33.56 2.59 -13.67
N PHE A 208 -33.42 2.48 -12.34
CA PHE A 208 -33.94 3.48 -11.41
C PHE A 208 -33.37 4.88 -11.70
N GLY A 209 -32.06 4.98 -11.95
CA GLY A 209 -31.42 6.23 -12.37
C GLY A 209 -31.95 6.79 -13.70
N HIS A 210 -32.22 5.93 -14.69
CA HIS A 210 -32.84 6.34 -15.96
C HIS A 210 -34.28 6.83 -15.77
N PHE A 211 -35.11 6.10 -15.01
CA PHE A 211 -36.47 6.54 -14.70
C PHE A 211 -36.48 7.84 -13.90
N TRP A 212 -35.50 8.05 -13.02
CA TRP A 212 -35.31 9.33 -12.33
C TRP A 212 -34.96 10.46 -13.31
N GLN A 213 -34.09 10.21 -14.30
CA GLN A 213 -33.79 11.18 -15.37
C GLN A 213 -35.05 11.53 -16.19
N LEU A 214 -35.88 10.53 -16.51
CA LEU A 214 -37.17 10.75 -17.17
C LEU A 214 -38.14 11.55 -16.29
N PHE A 215 -38.24 11.25 -15.00
CA PHE A 215 -39.07 11.97 -14.05
C PHE A 215 -38.68 13.46 -13.99
N ASN A 216 -37.37 13.76 -13.95
CA ASN A 216 -36.88 15.13 -14.01
C ASN A 216 -37.25 15.81 -15.35
N ALA A 217 -37.11 15.12 -16.48
CA ALA A 217 -37.50 15.65 -17.79
C ALA A 217 -39.01 15.97 -17.85
N LEU A 218 -39.86 15.05 -17.41
CA LEU A 218 -41.32 15.23 -17.37
C LEU A 218 -41.73 16.33 -16.41
N THR A 219 -41.07 16.44 -15.25
CA THR A 219 -41.31 17.51 -14.29
C THR A 219 -40.97 18.87 -14.90
N LEU A 220 -39.84 19.00 -15.59
CA LEU A 220 -39.44 20.23 -16.28
C LEU A 220 -40.39 20.57 -17.44
N PHE A 221 -40.87 19.59 -18.20
CA PHE A 221 -41.86 19.83 -19.26
C PHE A 221 -43.24 20.21 -18.71
N ASN A 222 -43.65 19.65 -17.58
CA ASN A 222 -44.87 20.06 -16.90
C ASN A 222 -44.74 21.48 -16.34
N LEU A 223 -43.58 21.83 -15.77
CA LEU A 223 -43.29 23.19 -15.31
C LEU A 223 -43.25 24.19 -16.47
N ALA A 224 -42.73 23.79 -17.63
CA ALA A 224 -42.70 24.60 -18.85
C ALA A 224 -44.09 24.81 -19.49
N ARG A 225 -45.10 24.02 -19.10
CA ARG A 225 -46.50 24.19 -19.52
C ARG A 225 -47.31 25.05 -18.55
N ASP A 226 -46.75 25.42 -17.40
CA ASP A 226 -47.40 26.30 -16.45
C ASP A 226 -47.55 27.71 -17.06
N PRO A 227 -48.76 28.30 -17.07
CA PRO A 227 -49.01 29.64 -17.61
C PRO A 227 -48.14 30.74 -16.98
N GLN A 228 -47.58 30.53 -15.79
CA GLN A 228 -46.69 31.48 -15.11
C GLN A 228 -45.21 31.34 -15.51
N CYS A 229 -44.82 30.24 -16.17
CA CYS A 229 -43.43 29.99 -16.55
C CYS A 229 -43.09 30.62 -17.90
N LYS A 230 -42.45 31.80 -17.88
CA LYS A 230 -42.00 32.52 -19.11
C LYS A 230 -40.58 32.17 -19.56
N GLU A 231 -39.86 31.36 -18.78
CA GLU A 231 -38.44 31.07 -18.98
C GLU A 231 -38.23 29.88 -19.92
N TRP A 232 -37.90 30.16 -21.20
CA TRP A 232 -37.56 29.14 -22.21
C TRP A 232 -36.41 28.22 -21.80
N GLN A 233 -35.58 28.65 -20.85
CA GLN A 233 -34.49 27.88 -20.24
C GLN A 233 -34.97 26.58 -19.58
N VAL A 234 -36.18 26.57 -18.98
CA VAL A 234 -36.76 25.39 -18.32
C VAL A 234 -37.07 24.30 -19.35
N LEU A 235 -37.62 24.71 -20.50
CA LEU A 235 -37.87 23.84 -21.65
C LEU A 235 -36.56 23.30 -22.25
N MET A 236 -35.55 24.16 -22.39
CA MET A 236 -34.23 23.78 -22.91
C MET A 236 -33.46 22.86 -21.97
N CYS A 237 -33.68 22.93 -20.66
CA CYS A 237 -33.10 21.99 -19.69
C CYS A 237 -33.80 20.62 -19.75
N GLY A 238 -35.09 20.56 -20.08
CA GLY A 238 -35.84 19.30 -20.23
C GLY A 238 -35.34 18.41 -21.38
N PHE A 239 -34.95 19.02 -22.51
CA PHE A 239 -34.49 18.29 -23.70
C PHE A 239 -33.22 17.43 -23.48
N PRO A 240 -32.13 17.94 -22.87
CA PRO A 240 -30.97 17.14 -22.50
C PRO A 240 -31.31 15.97 -21.58
N PHE A 241 -32.17 16.16 -20.57
CA PHE A 241 -32.57 15.05 -19.69
C PHE A 241 -33.35 13.98 -20.46
N LEU A 242 -34.21 14.37 -21.40
CA LEU A 242 -34.93 13.44 -22.27
C LEU A 242 -34.00 12.69 -23.24
N LEU A 243 -33.06 13.39 -23.89
CA LEU A 243 -32.08 12.77 -24.79
C LEU A 243 -31.13 11.82 -24.06
N LEU A 244 -30.68 12.20 -22.87
CA LEU A 244 -29.86 11.34 -22.00
C LEU A 244 -30.65 10.12 -21.54
N PHE A 245 -31.92 10.28 -21.18
CA PHE A 245 -32.79 9.14 -20.86
C PHE A 245 -32.90 8.19 -22.05
N LEU A 246 -33.30 8.67 -23.22
CA LEU A 246 -33.48 7.83 -24.41
C LEU A 246 -32.18 7.12 -24.79
N GLY A 247 -31.07 7.85 -24.89
CA GLY A 247 -29.77 7.30 -25.26
C GLY A 247 -29.27 6.23 -24.28
N ASN A 248 -29.34 6.52 -22.99
CA ASN A 248 -28.87 5.58 -21.96
C ASN A 248 -29.81 4.37 -21.82
N PHE A 249 -31.13 4.59 -21.91
CA PHE A 249 -32.13 3.53 -21.81
C PHE A 249 -32.02 2.54 -22.98
N PHE A 250 -31.92 3.02 -24.22
CA PHE A 250 -31.75 2.13 -25.38
C PHE A 250 -30.42 1.40 -25.38
N THR A 251 -29.34 2.06 -24.95
CA THR A 251 -28.02 1.42 -24.82
C THR A 251 -28.06 0.30 -23.77
N THR A 252 -28.66 0.57 -22.60
CA THR A 252 -28.84 -0.44 -21.54
C THR A 252 -29.73 -1.59 -22.00
N LEU A 253 -30.85 -1.33 -22.69
CA LEU A 253 -31.71 -2.36 -23.28
C LEU A 253 -30.97 -3.23 -24.30
N ARG A 254 -30.17 -2.63 -25.18
CA ARG A 254 -29.37 -3.35 -26.17
C ARG A 254 -28.37 -4.30 -25.51
N VAL A 255 -27.70 -3.83 -24.45
CA VAL A 255 -26.75 -4.64 -23.67
C VAL A 255 -27.47 -5.79 -22.95
N VAL A 256 -28.65 -5.54 -22.37
CA VAL A 256 -29.49 -6.58 -21.74
C VAL A 256 -29.93 -7.62 -22.76
N HIS A 257 -30.43 -7.18 -23.93
CA HIS A 257 -30.86 -8.06 -25.01
C HIS A 257 -29.71 -8.91 -25.53
N GLN A 258 -28.55 -8.30 -25.80
CA GLN A 258 -27.35 -9.01 -26.24
C GLN A 258 -26.89 -10.04 -25.21
N LYS A 259 -27.01 -9.73 -23.92
CA LYS A 259 -26.64 -10.64 -22.84
C LYS A 259 -27.62 -11.81 -22.70
N LEU A 260 -28.94 -11.56 -22.78
CA LEU A 260 -29.97 -12.61 -22.77
C LEU A 260 -29.79 -13.58 -23.95
N HIS A 261 -29.52 -13.04 -25.15
CA HIS A 261 -29.25 -13.83 -26.36
C HIS A 261 -27.96 -14.65 -26.24
N SER A 262 -26.92 -14.07 -25.64
CA SER A 262 -25.63 -14.77 -25.39
C SER A 262 -25.76 -15.90 -24.35
N GLN A 263 -26.62 -15.74 -23.34
CA GLN A 263 -26.89 -16.78 -22.35
C GLN A 263 -27.74 -17.94 -22.92
N GLN A 264 -28.74 -17.64 -23.75
CA GLN A 264 -29.50 -18.67 -24.47
C GLN A 264 -28.63 -19.52 -25.42
N HIS A 265 -27.63 -18.91 -26.07
CA HIS A 265 -26.70 -19.65 -26.92
C HIS A 265 -25.72 -20.56 -26.15
N ARG A 266 -25.36 -20.20 -24.91
CA ARG A 266 -24.56 -21.08 -24.03
C ARG A 266 -25.38 -22.26 -23.53
N SER A 267 -26.62 -22.02 -23.09
CA SER A 267 -27.52 -23.06 -22.58
C SER A 267 -27.98 -24.09 -23.64
N LYS A 268 -27.77 -23.83 -24.94
CA LYS A 268 -28.04 -24.78 -26.04
C LYS A 268 -26.82 -25.60 -26.47
N LYS A 269 -25.62 -25.29 -25.96
CA LYS A 269 -24.37 -26.00 -26.27
C LYS A 269 -23.91 -26.93 -25.13
N GLU A 270 -24.57 -26.86 -23.98
CA GLU A 270 -24.49 -27.81 -22.86
C GLU A 270 -25.68 -28.77 -22.95
#